data_AF-A0A940X4M1-F1
#
_entry.id   AF-A0A940X4M1-F1
#
_cell.length_a   1.000
_cell.length_b   1.000
_cell.length_c   1.000
_cell.angle_alpha   90.00
_cell.angle_beta   90.00
_cell.angle_gamma   90.00
#
_symmetry.space_group_name_H-M   'P 1'
#
loop_
_entity.id
_entity.type
_entity.pdbx_description
1 polymer ?
#
loop_
_entity_poly.entity_id
_entity_poly.type
_entity_poly.pdbx_seq_one_letter_code
_entity_poly.pdbx_strand_id
1 'polypeptide(L)'
;MGRSWDNLGLFGSGMPMRTWLLPLLLLTGTAFAGTRQSPDTLEVLVFGDPQPKSATDVDYYRRDIVEPLVGRHHAKLGISLGDISNDAPELYPLVKAVDAKLGVPWLYVPGNHDVDVGAKDDVSSLESFHRAFGKDTYARREKLATFVVLDDVIVQPDKKPAYIGGFREDQFAFLESLLPNVPKDRLLVIAVHIPLFEGPGQHTFRDADRERLFALLKDFPHVLLLSAHSHTQWQVAHGEKSGWHGANPLREYNVGAACGAFWSGVKDAAGIPASTMSDGTPNGYAVLTVKAGGEYALAWHPARDPDAAMALHGPKVLRKGAYPAWGVYANVFMGEEDTRVEYRVDGGDWQPMKKVLQADPGLLAENMRDDAADALRGYDRSPEATPSTHLWRGALPTGLEAGEHQVEVRAFDRWRGEQRARTSYRLQEAASP
;
A
#
# COMPACT_ATOMS: atom_id res chain seq x y z
N MET A 1 -2.53 86.99 50.72
CA MET A 1 -2.83 86.10 51.88
C MET A 1 -3.55 84.89 51.30
N GLY A 2 -3.07 83.65 51.25
CA GLY A 2 -2.00 82.96 51.94
C GLY A 2 -2.58 81.61 52.39
N ARG A 3 -2.17 80.51 51.72
CA ARG A 3 -2.34 79.07 52.05
C ARG A 3 -3.72 78.44 51.76
N SER A 4 -3.86 77.15 51.50
CA SER A 4 -3.14 76.13 50.72
C SER A 4 -3.98 74.84 50.83
N TRP A 5 -4.36 74.29 49.67
CA TRP A 5 -4.51 72.86 49.31
C TRP A 5 -5.29 71.88 50.22
N ASP A 6 -6.46 71.50 49.67
CA ASP A 6 -6.90 70.16 49.26
C ASP A 6 -7.26 69.02 50.24
N ASN A 7 -8.59 68.85 50.37
CA ASN A 7 -9.43 67.70 49.97
C ASN A 7 -8.96 66.24 50.13
N LEU A 8 -9.83 65.41 50.73
CA LEU A 8 -10.09 64.02 50.32
C LEU A 8 -11.40 63.44 50.90
N GLY A 9 -12.15 62.70 50.06
CA GLY A 9 -13.21 61.74 50.41
C GLY A 9 -14.65 62.18 50.11
N LEU A 10 -15.60 61.38 49.61
CA LEU A 10 -15.71 59.93 49.42
C LEU A 10 -16.97 59.63 48.54
N PHE A 11 -16.90 58.49 47.82
CA PHE A 11 -17.97 57.60 47.32
C PHE A 11 -19.11 58.08 46.40
N GLY A 12 -19.30 57.33 45.31
CA GLY A 12 -20.55 57.32 44.54
C GLY A 12 -20.39 56.66 43.16
N SER A 13 -20.71 55.37 43.09
CA SER A 13 -20.60 54.44 41.95
C SER A 13 -21.49 54.76 40.74
N GLY A 14 -20.96 54.54 39.53
CA GLY A 14 -21.73 54.41 38.28
C GLY A 14 -20.80 54.34 37.07
N MET A 15 -20.70 53.18 36.42
CA MET A 15 -19.79 52.84 35.30
C MET A 15 -19.78 53.85 34.13
N PRO A 16 -18.62 53.97 33.45
CA PRO A 16 -18.64 54.01 31.99
C PRO A 16 -17.70 52.99 31.33
N MET A 17 -18.05 52.70 30.07
CA MET A 17 -17.39 51.85 29.09
C MET A 17 -15.86 51.89 29.13
N ARG A 18 -15.23 50.72 29.18
CA ARG A 18 -13.81 50.54 28.86
C ARG A 18 -13.67 49.71 27.59
N THR A 19 -13.14 50.37 26.58
CA THR A 19 -12.42 49.80 25.44
C THR A 19 -11.31 48.87 25.95
N TRP A 20 -11.34 47.61 25.51
CA TRP A 20 -10.23 46.67 25.68
C TRP A 20 -9.44 46.61 24.37
N LEU A 21 -8.22 47.12 24.41
CA LEU A 21 -7.15 46.76 23.48
C LEU A 21 -6.74 45.32 23.80
N LEU A 22 -7.01 44.37 22.90
CA LEU A 22 -6.42 43.03 22.95
C LEU A 22 -5.04 43.04 22.27
N PRO A 23 -4.04 42.35 22.83
CA PRO A 23 -2.76 42.13 22.17
C PRO A 23 -2.94 41.06 21.08
N LEU A 24 -2.40 41.35 19.90
CA LEU A 24 -2.38 40.45 18.75
C LEU A 24 -1.40 39.29 19.04
N LEU A 25 -1.90 38.16 19.53
CA LEU A 25 -1.17 36.90 19.47
C LEU A 25 -1.23 36.36 18.03
N LEU A 26 -0.12 36.41 17.32
CA LEU A 26 0.10 35.67 16.08
C LEU A 26 0.16 34.17 16.40
N LEU A 27 -0.99 33.51 16.42
CA LEU A 27 -1.08 32.08 16.21
C LEU A 27 -0.94 31.81 14.71
N THR A 28 0.23 31.34 14.29
CA THR A 28 0.41 30.67 13.00
C THR A 28 -0.28 29.31 13.06
N GLY A 29 -1.61 29.33 13.00
CA GLY A 29 -2.41 28.14 12.71
C GLY A 29 -2.44 27.97 11.20
N THR A 30 -1.66 27.03 10.67
CA THR A 30 -1.91 26.45 9.36
C THR A 30 -3.23 25.70 9.43
N ALA A 31 -4.32 26.42 9.14
CA ALA A 31 -5.59 25.80 8.86
C ALA A 31 -5.40 24.90 7.62
N PHE A 32 -5.40 23.59 7.83
CA PHE A 32 -5.65 22.63 6.75
C PHE A 32 -7.07 22.90 6.24
N ALA A 33 -7.17 23.74 5.21
CA ALA A 33 -8.36 23.81 4.39
C ALA A 33 -8.50 22.45 3.72
N GLY A 34 -9.35 21.58 4.30
CA GLY A 34 -9.76 20.34 3.67
C GLY A 34 -10.34 20.68 2.29
N THR A 35 -9.58 20.35 1.25
CA THR A 35 -10.06 20.43 -0.12
C THR A 35 -11.23 19.47 -0.23
N ARG A 36 -12.46 19.99 -0.30
CA ARG A 36 -13.60 19.19 -0.75
C ARG A 36 -13.23 18.63 -2.12
N GLN A 37 -13.13 17.31 -2.24
CA GLN A 37 -13.04 16.64 -3.53
C GLN A 37 -14.17 17.13 -4.43
N SER A 38 -13.85 17.40 -5.69
CA SER A 38 -14.85 17.68 -6.71
C SER A 38 -15.85 16.52 -6.78
N PRO A 39 -17.14 16.77 -7.07
CA PRO A 39 -18.17 15.72 -7.26
C PRO A 39 -17.91 14.75 -8.44
N ASP A 40 -16.73 14.84 -9.04
CA ASP A 40 -16.25 14.13 -10.24
C ASP A 40 -15.14 13.12 -9.94
N THR A 41 -14.84 12.85 -8.65
CA THR A 41 -13.87 11.83 -8.24
C THR A 41 -14.47 10.81 -7.27
N LEU A 42 -14.06 9.55 -7.39
CA LEU A 42 -14.33 8.47 -6.45
C LEU A 42 -12.99 7.95 -5.92
N GLU A 43 -12.73 8.19 -4.63
CA GLU A 43 -11.58 7.62 -3.94
C GLU A 43 -12.00 6.35 -3.17
N VAL A 44 -11.17 5.31 -3.26
CA VAL A 44 -11.40 4.00 -2.65
C VAL A 44 -10.15 3.61 -1.86
N LEU A 45 -10.33 3.24 -0.59
CA LEU A 45 -9.28 2.57 0.19
C LEU A 45 -9.21 1.11 -0.25
N VAL A 46 -8.01 0.63 -0.59
CA VAL A 46 -7.79 -0.73 -1.08
C VAL A 46 -6.77 -1.40 -0.16
N PHE A 47 -7.23 -2.36 0.63
CA PHE A 47 -6.41 -3.11 1.56
C PHE A 47 -6.23 -4.54 1.02
N GLY A 48 -4.99 -5.03 0.94
CA GLY A 48 -4.72 -6.47 0.77
C GLY A 48 -4.43 -7.10 2.14
N ASP A 49 -4.81 -8.35 2.35
CA ASP A 49 -4.32 -9.20 3.44
C ASP A 49 -4.20 -8.52 4.83
N PRO A 50 -5.30 -8.08 5.48
CA PRO A 50 -5.25 -7.66 6.88
C PRO A 50 -4.77 -8.77 7.82
N GLN A 51 -5.21 -10.01 7.52
CA GLN A 51 -4.69 -11.29 8.02
C GLN A 51 -4.31 -11.38 9.52
N PRO A 52 -5.09 -10.85 10.47
CA PRO A 52 -4.83 -11.09 11.89
C PRO A 52 -5.03 -12.58 12.25
N LYS A 53 -4.12 -13.13 13.07
CA LYS A 53 -4.27 -14.46 13.72
C LYS A 53 -4.66 -14.36 15.19
N SER A 54 -4.78 -13.15 15.73
CA SER A 54 -5.10 -12.92 17.14
C SER A 54 -5.75 -11.56 17.40
N ALA A 55 -6.36 -11.38 18.58
CA ALA A 55 -6.83 -10.05 19.01
C ALA A 55 -5.71 -9.00 19.10
N THR A 56 -4.47 -9.45 19.35
CA THR A 56 -3.30 -8.56 19.35
C THR A 56 -3.02 -8.04 17.94
N ASP A 57 -3.16 -8.89 16.93
CA ASP A 57 -2.94 -8.52 15.52
C ASP A 57 -4.05 -7.59 15.04
N VAL A 58 -5.29 -7.82 15.47
CA VAL A 58 -6.38 -6.87 15.25
C VAL A 58 -6.04 -5.50 15.86
N ASP A 59 -5.40 -5.44 17.03
CA ASP A 59 -4.94 -4.19 17.62
C ASP A 59 -3.81 -3.54 16.82
N TYR A 60 -2.86 -4.32 16.27
CA TYR A 60 -1.86 -3.79 15.34
C TYR A 60 -2.52 -3.20 14.10
N TYR A 61 -3.38 -3.96 13.42
CA TYR A 61 -4.14 -3.50 12.26
C TYR A 61 -4.89 -2.20 12.54
N ARG A 62 -5.60 -2.16 13.68
CA ARG A 62 -6.32 -0.98 14.14
C ARG A 62 -5.40 0.23 14.32
N ARG A 63 -4.26 0.09 14.99
CA ARG A 63 -3.39 1.21 15.37
C ARG A 63 -2.45 1.66 14.27
N ASP A 64 -2.05 0.73 13.40
CA ASP A 64 -1.05 0.96 12.37
C ASP A 64 -1.70 1.41 11.06
N ILE A 65 -2.78 0.76 10.65
CA ILE A 65 -3.44 1.04 9.37
C ILE A 65 -4.64 1.95 9.55
N VAL A 66 -5.59 1.56 10.40
CA VAL A 66 -6.94 2.17 10.37
C VAL A 66 -7.04 3.47 11.16
N GLU A 67 -6.59 3.50 12.41
CA GLU A 67 -6.69 4.67 13.30
C GLU A 67 -6.02 5.94 12.72
N PRO A 68 -4.85 5.86 12.05
CA PRO A 68 -4.25 7.02 11.38
C PRO A 68 -5.11 7.60 10.26
N LEU A 69 -6.02 6.81 9.66
CA LEU A 69 -6.88 7.23 8.56
C LEU A 69 -8.21 7.83 9.01
N VAL A 70 -8.68 7.52 10.22
CA VAL A 70 -9.99 7.98 10.70
C VAL A 70 -10.09 9.51 10.63
N GLY A 71 -11.02 10.00 9.81
CA GLY A 71 -11.24 11.44 9.58
C GLY A 71 -10.15 12.14 8.76
N ARG A 72 -9.19 11.39 8.18
CA ARG A 72 -8.05 11.91 7.40
C ARG A 72 -7.97 11.39 5.96
N HIS A 73 -8.92 10.56 5.52
CA HIS A 73 -9.05 10.14 4.12
C HIS A 73 -10.24 10.83 3.42
N HIS A 74 -10.28 10.79 2.09
CA HIS A 74 -11.40 11.31 1.29
C HIS A 74 -12.26 10.22 0.64
N ALA A 75 -11.85 8.95 0.80
CA ALA A 75 -12.53 7.79 0.27
C ALA A 75 -14.05 7.77 0.52
N LYS A 76 -14.78 7.20 -0.44
CA LYS A 76 -16.23 6.97 -0.40
C LYS A 76 -16.60 5.50 -0.35
N LEU A 77 -15.61 4.64 -0.54
CA LEU A 77 -15.71 3.19 -0.53
C LEU A 77 -14.39 2.65 0.02
N GLY A 78 -14.42 1.47 0.64
CA GLY A 78 -13.22 0.68 0.86
C GLY A 78 -13.42 -0.76 0.39
N ILE A 79 -12.31 -1.46 0.20
CA ILE A 79 -12.29 -2.87 -0.17
C ILE A 79 -11.11 -3.57 0.50
N SER A 80 -11.36 -4.78 1.03
CA SER A 80 -10.31 -5.72 1.44
C SER A 80 -10.24 -6.87 0.44
N LEU A 81 -9.06 -7.12 -0.11
CA LEU A 81 -8.78 -8.09 -1.17
C LEU A 81 -8.35 -9.44 -0.59
N GLY A 82 -9.24 -10.09 0.15
CA GLY A 82 -9.01 -11.42 0.71
C GLY A 82 -8.12 -11.46 1.94
N ASP A 83 -8.05 -12.67 2.51
CA ASP A 83 -7.32 -13.00 3.72
C ASP A 83 -7.65 -12.03 4.86
N ILE A 84 -8.95 -11.90 5.10
CA ILE A 84 -9.51 -10.98 6.10
C ILE A 84 -9.08 -11.38 7.52
N SER A 85 -8.83 -12.67 7.73
CA SER A 85 -8.17 -13.25 8.90
C SER A 85 -7.20 -14.35 8.48
N ASN A 86 -6.34 -14.81 9.37
CA ASN A 86 -5.45 -15.95 9.12
C ASN A 86 -6.07 -17.24 9.68
N ASP A 87 -6.90 -17.94 8.89
CA ASP A 87 -7.61 -19.16 9.30
C ASP A 87 -8.43 -18.99 10.60
N ALA A 88 -8.89 -17.77 10.88
CA ALA A 88 -9.48 -17.37 12.17
C ALA A 88 -10.80 -16.60 11.97
N PRO A 89 -11.85 -17.23 11.41
CA PRO A 89 -13.12 -16.56 11.09
C PRO A 89 -13.83 -15.98 12.32
N GLU A 90 -13.51 -16.44 13.53
CA GLU A 90 -13.96 -15.83 14.79
C GLU A 90 -13.48 -14.37 14.98
N LEU A 91 -12.45 -13.94 14.25
CA LEU A 91 -11.94 -12.57 14.27
C LEU A 91 -12.67 -11.64 13.30
N TYR A 92 -13.46 -12.14 12.36
CA TYR A 92 -14.21 -11.31 11.39
C TYR A 92 -15.03 -10.19 12.03
N PRO A 93 -15.77 -10.40 13.13
CA PRO A 93 -16.51 -9.31 13.77
C PRO A 93 -15.60 -8.19 14.28
N LEU A 94 -14.38 -8.52 14.74
CA LEU A 94 -13.42 -7.54 15.24
C LEU A 94 -12.78 -6.76 14.10
N VAL A 95 -12.38 -7.43 13.01
CA VAL A 95 -11.83 -6.79 11.81
C VAL A 95 -12.87 -5.85 11.20
N LYS A 96 -14.10 -6.33 11.02
CA LYS A 96 -15.22 -5.53 10.50
C LYS A 96 -15.52 -4.31 11.38
N ALA A 97 -15.42 -4.45 12.70
CA ALA A 97 -15.58 -3.32 13.63
C ALA A 97 -14.44 -2.31 13.55
N VAL A 98 -13.22 -2.74 13.21
CA VAL A 98 -12.08 -1.87 12.93
C VAL A 98 -12.31 -1.11 11.62
N ASP A 99 -12.61 -1.81 10.52
CA ASP A 99 -12.88 -1.19 9.20
C ASP A 99 -14.02 -0.17 9.27
N ALA A 100 -15.09 -0.48 10.00
CA ALA A 100 -16.24 0.39 10.18
C ALA A 100 -15.88 1.78 10.76
N LYS A 101 -14.75 1.92 11.45
CA LYS A 101 -14.27 3.21 11.97
C LYS A 101 -13.88 4.19 10.86
N LEU A 102 -13.61 3.71 9.64
CA LEU A 102 -13.34 4.54 8.46
C LEU A 102 -14.63 5.23 7.95
N GLY A 103 -15.81 4.82 8.42
CA GLY A 103 -17.05 5.54 8.17
C GLY A 103 -17.52 5.52 6.71
N VAL A 104 -17.08 4.54 5.92
CA VAL A 104 -17.47 4.32 4.51
C VAL A 104 -18.00 2.90 4.32
N PRO A 105 -18.85 2.65 3.29
CA PRO A 105 -19.18 1.29 2.89
C PRO A 105 -17.92 0.50 2.55
N TRP A 106 -17.92 -0.80 2.89
CA TRP A 106 -16.76 -1.68 2.70
C TRP A 106 -17.13 -2.93 1.92
N LEU A 107 -16.29 -3.29 0.95
CA LEU A 107 -16.38 -4.52 0.16
C LEU A 107 -15.36 -5.54 0.69
N TYR A 108 -15.74 -6.81 0.67
CA TYR A 108 -14.86 -7.90 1.08
C TYR A 108 -14.79 -8.92 -0.05
N VAL A 109 -13.57 -9.19 -0.50
CA VAL A 109 -13.21 -10.35 -1.32
C VAL A 109 -12.74 -11.45 -0.36
N PRO A 110 -13.11 -12.72 -0.52
CA PRO A 110 -12.51 -13.81 0.24
C PRO A 110 -11.12 -14.17 -0.30
N GLY A 111 -10.22 -14.59 0.59
CA GLY A 111 -8.93 -15.17 0.23
C GLY A 111 -8.79 -16.63 0.66
N ASN A 112 -7.62 -17.22 0.45
CA ASN A 112 -7.43 -18.64 0.76
C ASN A 112 -7.46 -18.94 2.26
N HIS A 113 -7.14 -17.96 3.11
CA HIS A 113 -7.25 -18.07 4.57
C HIS A 113 -8.67 -17.78 5.10
N ASP A 114 -9.60 -17.42 4.20
CA ASP A 114 -11.02 -17.28 4.52
C ASP A 114 -11.81 -18.57 4.23
N VAL A 115 -11.18 -19.57 3.61
CA VAL A 115 -11.75 -20.90 3.39
C VAL A 115 -11.93 -21.62 4.74
N ASP A 116 -13.13 -22.15 4.97
CA ASP A 116 -13.49 -22.87 6.18
C ASP A 116 -12.58 -24.10 6.39
N VAL A 117 -12.06 -24.23 7.61
CA VAL A 117 -11.17 -25.34 7.99
C VAL A 117 -11.84 -26.68 7.72
N GLY A 118 -11.19 -27.51 6.89
CA GLY A 118 -11.69 -28.83 6.54
C GLY A 118 -12.74 -28.85 5.42
N ALA A 119 -12.92 -27.74 4.68
CA ALA A 119 -13.70 -27.72 3.44
C ALA A 119 -13.26 -28.85 2.50
N LYS A 120 -14.25 -29.58 1.97
CA LYS A 120 -14.04 -30.73 1.07
C LYS A 120 -14.40 -30.46 -0.37
N ASP A 121 -15.15 -29.39 -0.59
CA ASP A 121 -15.57 -28.92 -1.90
C ASP A 121 -15.61 -27.40 -1.88
N ASP A 122 -15.57 -26.85 -3.08
CA ASP A 122 -15.45 -25.42 -3.32
C ASP A 122 -16.74 -24.65 -3.08
N VAL A 123 -17.90 -25.29 -3.25
CA VAL A 123 -19.20 -24.60 -3.22
C VAL A 123 -19.60 -24.24 -1.79
N SER A 124 -19.25 -25.08 -0.81
CA SER A 124 -19.52 -24.84 0.61
C SER A 124 -18.28 -24.42 1.41
N SER A 125 -17.25 -23.91 0.75
CA SER A 125 -15.96 -23.60 1.39
C SER A 125 -15.94 -22.29 2.18
N LEU A 126 -16.96 -21.44 2.03
CA LEU A 126 -16.98 -20.07 2.54
C LEU A 126 -18.20 -19.76 3.44
N GLU A 127 -18.76 -20.74 4.15
CA GLU A 127 -19.95 -20.51 4.97
C GLU A 127 -19.70 -19.48 6.08
N SER A 128 -18.53 -19.50 6.73
CA SER A 128 -18.18 -18.50 7.75
C SER A 128 -18.05 -17.10 7.16
N PHE A 129 -17.41 -16.98 6.00
CA PHE A 129 -17.30 -15.72 5.27
C PHE A 129 -18.69 -15.21 4.87
N HIS A 130 -19.57 -16.07 4.34
CA HIS A 130 -20.94 -15.69 3.95
C HIS A 130 -21.77 -15.16 5.11
N ARG A 131 -21.65 -15.78 6.28
CA ARG A 131 -22.32 -15.30 7.50
C ARG A 131 -21.83 -13.92 7.94
N ALA A 132 -20.54 -13.63 7.77
CA ALA A 132 -19.94 -12.38 8.23
C ALA A 132 -20.07 -11.21 7.24
N PHE A 133 -19.89 -11.48 5.94
CA PHE A 133 -19.73 -10.45 4.89
C PHE A 133 -20.77 -10.54 3.77
N GLY A 134 -21.43 -11.68 3.60
CA GLY A 134 -22.39 -11.92 2.52
C GLY A 134 -21.77 -12.66 1.34
N LYS A 135 -22.31 -12.45 0.14
CA LYS A 135 -21.91 -13.23 -1.06
C LYS A 135 -20.44 -13.05 -1.37
N ASP A 136 -19.81 -14.13 -1.83
CA ASP A 136 -18.44 -14.15 -2.35
C ASP A 136 -18.32 -13.63 -3.80
N THR A 137 -19.45 -13.55 -4.50
CA THR A 137 -19.55 -13.12 -5.90
C THR A 137 -20.69 -12.13 -6.06
N TYR A 138 -20.36 -10.88 -6.38
CA TYR A 138 -21.34 -9.81 -6.55
C TYR A 138 -20.75 -8.58 -7.25
N ALA A 139 -21.63 -7.64 -7.62
CA ALA A 139 -21.22 -6.37 -8.20
C ALA A 139 -21.75 -5.17 -7.41
N ARG A 140 -20.92 -4.14 -7.29
CA ARG A 140 -21.24 -2.85 -6.70
C ARG A 140 -21.09 -1.75 -7.76
N ARG A 141 -22.20 -1.10 -8.11
CA ARG A 141 -22.20 0.02 -9.05
C ARG A 141 -22.04 1.33 -8.29
N GLU A 142 -21.04 2.10 -8.68
CA GLU A 142 -20.84 3.48 -8.28
C GLU A 142 -21.02 4.40 -9.50
N LYS A 143 -21.08 5.72 -9.26
CA LYS A 143 -21.26 6.70 -10.35
C LYS A 143 -20.13 6.60 -11.41
N LEU A 144 -18.89 6.40 -10.96
CA LEU A 144 -17.67 6.46 -11.79
C LEU A 144 -17.03 5.09 -12.06
N ALA A 145 -17.52 4.03 -11.44
CA ALA A 145 -16.95 2.69 -11.60
C ALA A 145 -17.99 1.60 -11.33
N THR A 146 -17.79 0.41 -11.87
CA THR A 146 -18.45 -0.82 -11.42
C THR A 146 -17.39 -1.75 -10.84
N PHE A 147 -17.54 -2.13 -9.58
CA PHE A 147 -16.70 -3.14 -8.92
C PHE A 147 -17.39 -4.49 -9.04
N VAL A 148 -16.65 -5.50 -9.48
CA VAL A 148 -17.07 -6.89 -9.50
C VAL A 148 -16.14 -7.64 -8.56
N VAL A 149 -16.69 -8.14 -7.47
CA VAL A 149 -15.99 -8.97 -6.50
C VAL A 149 -16.22 -10.42 -6.89
N LEU A 150 -15.13 -11.17 -7.04
CA LEU A 150 -15.14 -12.60 -7.35
C LEU A 150 -14.22 -13.29 -6.34
N ASP A 151 -14.75 -14.33 -5.70
CA ASP A 151 -13.91 -15.38 -5.13
C ASP A 151 -13.15 -16.09 -6.23
N ASP A 152 -11.84 -16.21 -6.07
CA ASP A 152 -10.99 -16.89 -7.02
C ASP A 152 -10.19 -18.04 -6.40
N VAL A 153 -10.59 -18.50 -5.20
CA VAL A 153 -9.96 -19.61 -4.51
C VAL A 153 -10.70 -20.89 -4.82
N ILE A 154 -10.08 -21.80 -5.56
CA ILE A 154 -10.65 -23.11 -5.90
C ILE A 154 -10.07 -24.18 -4.98
N VAL A 155 -10.89 -24.72 -4.09
CA VAL A 155 -10.47 -25.72 -3.10
C VAL A 155 -10.02 -27.03 -3.78
N GLN A 156 -8.83 -27.50 -3.40
CA GLN A 156 -8.19 -28.74 -3.88
C GLN A 156 -7.71 -29.58 -2.69
N PRO A 157 -8.61 -30.27 -1.97
CA PRO A 157 -8.29 -30.86 -0.66
C PRO A 157 -7.18 -31.92 -0.70
N ASP A 158 -6.98 -32.56 -1.86
CA ASP A 158 -5.98 -33.60 -2.07
C ASP A 158 -4.63 -33.08 -2.59
N LYS A 159 -4.45 -31.76 -2.71
CA LYS A 159 -3.21 -31.13 -3.19
C LYS A 159 -2.51 -30.29 -2.12
N LYS A 160 -1.28 -29.87 -2.43
CA LYS A 160 -0.50 -28.92 -1.62
C LYS A 160 0.06 -27.82 -2.54
N PRO A 161 -0.30 -26.54 -2.34
CA PRO A 161 -1.34 -26.05 -1.42
C PRO A 161 -2.72 -26.65 -1.74
N ALA A 162 -3.64 -26.61 -0.76
CA ALA A 162 -4.97 -27.20 -0.89
C ALA A 162 -5.96 -26.32 -1.68
N TYR A 163 -5.45 -25.51 -2.60
CA TYR A 163 -6.24 -24.63 -3.47
C TYR A 163 -5.45 -24.29 -4.74
N ILE A 164 -6.13 -23.71 -5.73
CA ILE A 164 -5.55 -23.02 -6.89
C ILE A 164 -6.38 -21.78 -7.20
N GLY A 165 -5.78 -20.75 -7.81
CA GLY A 165 -6.52 -19.64 -8.39
C GLY A 165 -7.42 -20.10 -9.54
N GLY A 166 -8.66 -19.60 -9.61
CA GLY A 166 -9.58 -19.88 -10.71
C GLY A 166 -11.02 -19.47 -10.40
N PHE A 167 -11.92 -19.69 -11.35
CA PHE A 167 -13.34 -19.33 -11.19
C PHE A 167 -14.28 -20.52 -11.41
N ARG A 168 -15.40 -20.52 -10.70
CA ARG A 168 -16.49 -21.47 -10.87
C ARG A 168 -17.38 -21.10 -12.06
N GLU A 169 -18.13 -22.09 -12.55
CA GLU A 169 -19.06 -21.90 -13.67
C GLU A 169 -20.22 -20.94 -13.35
N ASP A 170 -20.71 -20.92 -12.11
CA ASP A 170 -21.77 -19.99 -11.69
C ASP A 170 -21.29 -18.54 -11.67
N GLN A 171 -20.00 -18.31 -11.38
CA GLN A 171 -19.38 -17.00 -11.46
C GLN A 171 -19.23 -16.52 -12.91
N PHE A 172 -18.84 -17.41 -13.83
CA PHE A 172 -18.86 -17.09 -15.26
C PHE A 172 -20.26 -16.80 -15.77
N ALA A 173 -21.27 -17.59 -15.38
CA ALA A 173 -22.66 -17.32 -15.73
C ALA A 173 -23.14 -15.96 -15.17
N PHE A 174 -22.71 -15.60 -13.96
CA PHE A 174 -22.95 -14.27 -13.38
C PHE A 174 -22.32 -13.16 -14.24
N LEU A 175 -21.06 -13.29 -14.64
CA LEU A 175 -20.36 -12.32 -15.50
C LEU A 175 -21.04 -12.19 -16.87
N GLU A 176 -21.37 -13.30 -17.51
CA GLU A 176 -22.05 -13.33 -18.82
C GLU A 176 -23.42 -12.63 -18.78
N SER A 177 -24.12 -12.71 -17.64
CA SER A 177 -25.38 -11.98 -17.42
C SER A 177 -25.16 -10.49 -17.09
N LEU A 178 -24.15 -10.19 -16.28
CA LEU A 178 -23.89 -8.84 -15.77
C LEU A 178 -23.28 -7.92 -16.83
N LEU A 179 -22.19 -8.35 -17.46
CA LEU A 179 -21.30 -7.51 -18.28
C LEU A 179 -22.01 -6.83 -19.46
N PRO A 180 -22.99 -7.45 -20.16
CA PRO A 180 -23.75 -6.75 -21.21
C PRO A 180 -24.49 -5.50 -20.73
N ASN A 181 -24.75 -5.41 -19.42
CA ASN A 181 -25.47 -4.31 -18.79
C ASN A 181 -24.54 -3.32 -18.05
N VAL A 182 -23.23 -3.50 -18.13
CA VAL A 182 -22.24 -2.60 -17.51
C VAL A 182 -21.86 -1.49 -18.49
N PRO A 183 -21.99 -0.21 -18.11
CA PRO A 183 -21.58 0.89 -18.96
C PRO A 183 -20.08 0.84 -19.25
N LYS A 184 -19.69 1.03 -20.51
CA LYS A 184 -18.30 0.99 -20.98
C LYS A 184 -17.58 2.35 -20.90
N ASP A 185 -18.30 3.40 -20.50
CA ASP A 185 -17.80 4.79 -20.37
C ASP A 185 -17.18 5.10 -19.00
N ARG A 186 -17.03 4.08 -18.15
CA ARG A 186 -16.53 4.16 -16.78
C ARG A 186 -15.63 2.98 -16.47
N LEU A 187 -14.91 3.06 -15.36
CA LEU A 187 -13.97 2.00 -14.96
C LEU A 187 -14.72 0.73 -14.56
N LEU A 188 -14.31 -0.41 -15.11
CA LEU A 188 -14.66 -1.73 -14.60
C LEU A 188 -13.50 -2.25 -13.74
N VAL A 189 -13.76 -2.44 -12.45
CA VAL A 189 -12.79 -3.02 -11.51
C VAL A 189 -13.18 -4.46 -11.24
N ILE A 190 -12.28 -5.39 -11.51
CA ILE A 190 -12.41 -6.79 -11.07
C ILE A 190 -11.52 -6.95 -9.85
N ALA A 191 -12.11 -7.33 -8.71
CA ALA A 191 -11.42 -7.51 -7.46
C ALA A 191 -11.45 -8.99 -7.08
N VAL A 192 -10.26 -9.56 -6.96
CA VAL A 192 -9.97 -10.97 -6.63
C VAL A 192 -8.90 -11.02 -5.55
N HIS A 193 -8.57 -12.21 -5.06
CA HIS A 193 -7.50 -12.38 -4.10
C HIS A 193 -6.21 -12.90 -4.74
N ILE A 194 -6.26 -14.01 -5.49
CA ILE A 194 -5.09 -14.63 -6.10
C ILE A 194 -4.74 -13.91 -7.42
N PRO A 195 -3.46 -13.55 -7.64
CA PRO A 195 -3.06 -12.91 -8.89
C PRO A 195 -3.33 -13.77 -10.13
N LEU A 196 -3.75 -13.16 -11.23
CA LEU A 196 -3.97 -13.87 -12.50
C LEU A 196 -2.66 -14.02 -13.29
N PHE A 197 -1.59 -13.36 -12.85
CA PHE A 197 -0.23 -13.61 -13.32
C PHE A 197 0.54 -14.47 -12.32
N GLU A 198 1.67 -15.02 -12.77
CA GLU A 198 2.51 -15.85 -11.93
C GLU A 198 3.99 -15.68 -12.22
N GLY A 199 4.82 -16.07 -11.26
CA GLY A 199 6.27 -16.09 -11.42
C GLY A 199 6.71 -17.16 -12.43
N PRO A 200 7.91 -17.03 -13.01
CA PRO A 200 8.45 -18.04 -13.92
C PRO A 200 8.45 -19.45 -13.32
N GLY A 201 7.84 -20.41 -14.01
CA GLY A 201 7.78 -21.82 -13.60
C GLY A 201 6.77 -22.13 -12.50
N GLN A 202 5.93 -21.17 -12.13
CA GLN A 202 4.80 -21.38 -11.22
C GLN A 202 3.53 -21.72 -12.02
N HIS A 203 2.58 -22.36 -11.34
CA HIS A 203 1.23 -22.64 -11.86
C HIS A 203 0.25 -22.42 -10.70
N THR A 204 -0.11 -21.15 -10.49
CA THR A 204 -0.89 -20.67 -9.34
C THR A 204 -2.33 -20.32 -9.69
N PHE A 205 -2.63 -20.11 -10.97
CA PHE A 205 -3.96 -19.80 -11.47
C PHE A 205 -4.30 -20.70 -12.68
N ARG A 206 -5.56 -21.14 -12.79
CA ARG A 206 -6.02 -21.94 -13.94
C ARG A 206 -6.02 -21.11 -15.22
N ASP A 207 -5.13 -21.43 -16.15
CA ASP A 207 -4.98 -20.71 -17.44
C ASP A 207 -6.30 -20.56 -18.19
N ALA A 208 -7.11 -21.63 -18.29
CA ALA A 208 -8.38 -21.61 -19.00
C ALA A 208 -9.39 -20.61 -18.42
N ASP A 209 -9.39 -20.44 -17.09
CA ASP A 209 -10.29 -19.51 -16.42
C ASP A 209 -9.85 -18.06 -16.66
N ARG A 210 -8.53 -17.80 -16.56
CA ARG A 210 -7.95 -16.50 -16.88
C ARG A 210 -8.27 -16.09 -18.32
N GLU A 211 -8.05 -16.98 -19.27
CA GLU A 211 -8.34 -16.74 -20.69
C GLU A 211 -9.83 -16.47 -20.93
N ARG A 212 -10.73 -17.24 -20.29
CA ARG A 212 -12.18 -17.02 -20.37
C ARG A 212 -12.58 -15.67 -19.79
N LEU A 213 -12.05 -15.30 -18.63
CA LEU A 213 -12.29 -13.97 -18.04
C LEU A 213 -11.78 -12.87 -18.99
N PHE A 214 -10.57 -12.98 -19.51
CA PHE A 214 -10.00 -12.01 -20.44
C PHE A 214 -10.86 -11.86 -21.71
N ALA A 215 -11.39 -12.97 -22.23
CA ALA A 215 -12.29 -12.95 -23.38
C ALA A 215 -13.62 -12.20 -23.10
N LEU A 216 -14.14 -12.27 -21.87
CA LEU A 216 -15.34 -11.53 -21.44
C LEU A 216 -15.05 -10.03 -21.24
N LEU A 217 -13.82 -9.67 -20.87
CA LEU A 217 -13.43 -8.29 -20.54
C LEU A 217 -12.85 -7.50 -21.73
N LYS A 218 -12.38 -8.16 -22.79
CA LYS A 218 -11.64 -7.52 -23.90
C LYS A 218 -12.32 -6.33 -24.57
N ASP A 219 -13.65 -6.29 -24.56
CA ASP A 219 -14.44 -5.23 -25.20
C ASP A 219 -14.73 -4.05 -24.25
N PHE A 220 -14.20 -4.06 -23.03
CA PHE A 220 -14.23 -2.93 -22.09
C PHE A 220 -12.96 -2.09 -22.25
N PRO A 221 -13.07 -0.78 -22.52
CA PRO A 221 -11.91 0.07 -22.78
C PRO A 221 -11.13 0.44 -21.49
N HIS A 222 -11.79 0.37 -20.33
CA HIS A 222 -11.23 0.77 -19.04
C HIS A 222 -11.46 -0.35 -18.03
N VAL A 223 -10.47 -1.23 -17.89
CA VAL A 223 -10.49 -2.34 -16.92
C VAL A 223 -9.28 -2.25 -16.02
N LEU A 224 -9.49 -2.50 -14.73
CA LEU A 224 -8.45 -2.65 -13.73
C LEU A 224 -8.69 -3.96 -12.97
N LEU A 225 -7.68 -4.82 -12.89
CA LEU A 225 -7.67 -5.96 -12.00
C LEU A 225 -6.95 -5.58 -10.69
N LEU A 226 -7.57 -5.91 -9.57
CA LEU A 226 -6.98 -5.80 -8.24
C LEU A 226 -6.90 -7.20 -7.64
N SER A 227 -5.69 -7.61 -7.27
CA SER A 227 -5.37 -8.87 -6.57
C SER A 227 -4.51 -8.56 -5.33
N ALA A 228 -4.24 -9.56 -4.49
CA ALA A 228 -3.37 -9.44 -3.32
C ALA A 228 -2.60 -10.75 -3.10
N HIS A 229 -2.67 -11.41 -1.95
CA HIS A 229 -2.15 -12.77 -1.69
C HIS A 229 -0.62 -12.91 -1.60
N SER A 230 0.15 -12.18 -2.42
CA SER A 230 1.60 -12.42 -2.52
C SER A 230 2.42 -11.83 -1.36
N HIS A 231 1.82 -10.95 -0.54
CA HIS A 231 2.51 -10.13 0.45
C HIS A 231 3.75 -9.41 -0.13
N THR A 232 3.61 -8.92 -1.36
CA THR A 232 4.56 -8.08 -2.11
C THR A 232 3.80 -7.10 -2.99
N GLN A 233 4.47 -6.12 -3.59
CA GLN A 233 3.88 -5.24 -4.59
C GLN A 233 4.31 -5.62 -6.00
N TRP A 234 3.33 -5.72 -6.89
CA TRP A 234 3.61 -5.99 -8.30
C TRP A 234 2.55 -5.37 -9.21
N GLN A 235 3.01 -4.58 -10.18
CA GLN A 235 2.23 -4.09 -11.31
C GLN A 235 2.49 -4.95 -12.55
N VAL A 236 1.44 -5.50 -13.15
CA VAL A 236 1.50 -6.26 -14.40
C VAL A 236 0.61 -5.62 -15.46
N ALA A 237 1.12 -5.56 -16.69
CA ALA A 237 0.35 -5.19 -17.86
C ALA A 237 0.18 -6.43 -18.74
N HIS A 238 -0.98 -7.08 -18.65
CA HIS A 238 -1.35 -8.22 -19.46
C HIS A 238 -1.45 -7.83 -20.93
N GLY A 239 -0.94 -8.71 -21.79
CA GLY A 239 -0.95 -8.58 -23.24
C GLY A 239 -1.17 -9.93 -23.90
N GLU A 240 -0.90 -10.02 -25.19
CA GLU A 240 -1.11 -11.24 -25.99
C GLU A 240 -0.42 -12.47 -25.38
N LYS A 241 0.79 -12.29 -24.81
CA LYS A 241 1.55 -13.37 -24.17
C LYS A 241 0.87 -13.97 -22.93
N SER A 242 -0.02 -13.24 -22.27
CA SER A 242 -0.78 -13.71 -21.12
C SER A 242 -2.23 -14.06 -21.50
N GLY A 243 -2.55 -14.17 -22.79
CA GLY A 243 -3.91 -14.45 -23.28
C GLY A 243 -4.84 -13.23 -23.34
N TRP A 244 -4.32 -12.02 -23.14
CA TRP A 244 -5.12 -10.80 -23.23
C TRP A 244 -5.15 -10.25 -24.66
N HIS A 245 -6.37 -10.05 -25.19
CA HIS A 245 -6.61 -9.60 -26.56
C HIS A 245 -7.47 -8.33 -26.65
N GLY A 246 -7.49 -7.51 -25.60
CA GLY A 246 -8.16 -6.21 -25.63
C GLY A 246 -7.32 -5.13 -26.34
N ALA A 247 -7.94 -3.98 -26.59
CA ALA A 247 -7.33 -2.89 -27.37
C ALA A 247 -6.12 -2.24 -26.70
N ASN A 248 -6.08 -2.20 -25.36
CA ASN A 248 -4.99 -1.67 -24.55
C ASN A 248 -4.51 -2.75 -23.57
N PRO A 249 -3.25 -2.72 -23.09
CA PRO A 249 -2.81 -3.64 -22.05
C PRO A 249 -3.73 -3.61 -20.83
N LEU A 250 -4.09 -4.78 -20.30
CA LEU A 250 -4.92 -4.90 -19.10
C LEU A 250 -4.03 -4.81 -17.87
N ARG A 251 -4.29 -3.83 -17.01
CA ARG A 251 -3.50 -3.65 -15.78
C ARG A 251 -4.04 -4.55 -14.68
N GLU A 252 -3.13 -5.29 -14.06
CA GLU A 252 -3.32 -5.92 -12.77
C GLU A 252 -2.38 -5.31 -11.75
N TYR A 253 -2.93 -4.96 -10.59
CA TYR A 253 -2.17 -4.54 -9.43
C TYR A 253 -2.38 -5.55 -8.31
N ASN A 254 -1.32 -6.30 -8.02
CA ASN A 254 -1.19 -7.07 -6.81
C ASN A 254 -0.84 -6.09 -5.67
N VAL A 255 -1.86 -5.79 -4.88
CA VAL A 255 -1.79 -4.85 -3.76
C VAL A 255 -0.97 -5.45 -2.63
N GLY A 256 -0.10 -4.64 -2.03
CA GLY A 256 0.67 -5.05 -0.87
C GLY A 256 -0.24 -5.38 0.33
N ALA A 257 0.30 -6.16 1.26
CA ALA A 257 -0.41 -6.60 2.45
C ALA A 257 -0.47 -5.49 3.53
N ALA A 258 -1.63 -5.31 4.14
CA ALA A 258 -1.84 -4.44 5.29
C ALA A 258 -1.14 -4.99 6.54
N CYS A 259 -1.11 -6.32 6.69
CA CYS A 259 -0.26 -6.99 7.69
C CYS A 259 1.23 -7.00 7.33
N GLY A 260 1.56 -6.58 6.10
CA GLY A 260 2.87 -6.73 5.48
C GLY A 260 3.35 -8.17 5.60
N ALA A 261 4.36 -8.42 6.41
CA ALA A 261 4.81 -9.77 6.71
C ALA A 261 4.11 -10.37 7.94
N PHE A 262 2.80 -10.62 7.88
CA PHE A 262 2.07 -11.36 8.93
C PHE A 262 2.17 -10.75 10.33
N TRP A 263 2.23 -9.42 10.44
CA TRP A 263 2.45 -8.71 11.71
C TRP A 263 3.73 -9.17 12.45
N SER A 264 4.81 -9.43 11.71
CA SER A 264 6.08 -9.94 12.24
C SER A 264 7.21 -8.89 12.25
N GLY A 265 8.37 -9.28 12.76
CA GLY A 265 9.55 -8.44 12.84
C GLY A 265 9.69 -7.71 14.17
N VAL A 266 10.77 -6.93 14.28
CA VAL A 266 11.10 -6.19 15.50
C VAL A 266 10.04 -5.13 15.76
N LYS A 267 9.57 -5.07 17.00
CA LYS A 267 8.58 -4.08 17.42
C LYS A 267 9.21 -2.72 17.64
N ASP A 268 8.48 -1.69 17.24
CA ASP A 268 8.82 -0.31 17.58
C ASP A 268 8.55 0.03 19.05
N ALA A 269 8.79 1.28 19.45
CA ALA A 269 8.54 1.76 20.81
C ALA A 269 7.05 1.72 21.22
N ALA A 270 6.13 1.65 20.25
CA ALA A 270 4.70 1.48 20.49
C ALA A 270 4.29 -0.01 20.55
N GLY A 271 5.23 -0.94 20.38
CA GLY A 271 4.99 -2.37 20.40
C GLY A 271 4.42 -2.93 19.10
N ILE A 272 4.45 -2.16 18.01
CA ILE A 272 3.92 -2.58 16.71
C ILE A 272 5.07 -3.17 15.87
N PRO A 273 4.92 -4.37 15.30
CA PRO A 273 5.95 -5.04 14.50
C PRO A 273 6.27 -4.26 13.21
N ALA A 274 7.54 -4.23 12.81
CA ALA A 274 8.00 -3.54 11.61
C ALA A 274 7.26 -3.99 10.34
N SER A 275 6.89 -5.27 10.24
CA SER A 275 6.00 -5.83 9.22
C SER A 275 6.41 -5.54 7.76
N THR A 276 7.69 -5.28 7.47
CA THR A 276 8.17 -5.11 6.09
C THR A 276 7.94 -6.37 5.27
N MET A 277 7.30 -6.24 4.10
CA MET A 277 7.05 -7.31 3.15
C MET A 277 8.35 -7.89 2.58
N SER A 278 8.28 -9.09 2.01
CA SER A 278 9.48 -9.83 1.57
C SER A 278 10.25 -9.15 0.43
N ASP A 279 9.62 -8.25 -0.32
CA ASP A 279 10.22 -7.41 -1.36
C ASP A 279 10.86 -6.12 -0.81
N GLY A 280 10.87 -5.92 0.51
CA GLY A 280 11.40 -4.73 1.18
C GLY A 280 10.42 -3.56 1.31
N THR A 281 9.19 -3.70 0.82
CA THR A 281 8.18 -2.65 0.96
C THR A 281 7.55 -2.67 2.36
N PRO A 282 7.43 -1.53 3.07
CA PRO A 282 6.73 -1.49 4.36
C PRO A 282 5.24 -1.82 4.20
N ASN A 283 4.63 -2.38 5.25
CA ASN A 283 3.17 -2.59 5.29
C ASN A 283 2.42 -1.26 5.17
N GLY A 284 1.17 -1.32 4.74
CA GLY A 284 0.41 -0.12 4.40
C GLY A 284 -0.91 -0.39 3.71
N TYR A 285 -1.33 0.55 2.89
CA TYR A 285 -2.57 0.46 2.13
C TYR A 285 -2.44 1.15 0.78
N ALA A 286 -3.31 0.76 -0.16
CA ALA A 286 -3.44 1.44 -1.44
C ALA A 286 -4.65 2.39 -1.48
N VAL A 287 -4.56 3.38 -2.35
CA VAL A 287 -5.68 4.26 -2.72
C VAL A 287 -5.90 4.17 -4.22
N LEU A 288 -7.15 3.89 -4.61
CA LEU A 288 -7.63 4.01 -5.99
C LEU A 288 -8.44 5.30 -6.11
N THR A 289 -8.01 6.21 -6.99
CA THR A 289 -8.76 7.41 -7.36
C THR A 289 -9.31 7.27 -8.76
N VAL A 290 -10.63 7.26 -8.92
CA VAL A 290 -11.32 7.16 -10.21
C VAL A 290 -11.91 8.52 -10.60
N LYS A 291 -11.78 8.88 -11.87
CA LYS A 291 -12.38 10.08 -12.48
C LYS A 291 -13.38 9.69 -13.57
N ALA A 292 -14.06 10.69 -14.13
CA ALA A 292 -14.94 10.48 -15.28
C ALA A 292 -14.17 9.87 -16.47
N GLY A 293 -14.90 9.14 -17.34
CA GLY A 293 -14.32 8.54 -18.54
C GLY A 293 -13.43 7.32 -18.27
N GLY A 294 -13.50 6.72 -17.08
CA GLY A 294 -12.73 5.53 -16.73
C GLY A 294 -11.25 5.78 -16.40
N GLU A 295 -10.83 7.04 -16.31
CA GLU A 295 -9.49 7.41 -15.84
C GLU A 295 -9.32 7.04 -14.37
N TYR A 296 -8.12 6.56 -14.00
CA TYR A 296 -7.81 6.24 -12.61
C TYR A 296 -6.34 6.47 -12.25
N ALA A 297 -6.09 6.58 -10.95
CA ALA A 297 -4.79 6.66 -10.32
C ALA A 297 -4.68 5.69 -9.15
N LEU A 298 -3.50 5.08 -9.00
CA LEU A 298 -3.15 4.19 -7.90
C LEU A 298 -2.00 4.80 -7.10
N ALA A 299 -2.02 4.59 -5.79
CA ALA A 299 -0.92 4.96 -4.90
C ALA A 299 -0.83 3.96 -3.75
N TRP A 300 0.39 3.61 -3.35
CA TRP A 300 0.67 2.92 -2.10
C TRP A 300 1.14 3.91 -1.03
N HIS A 301 0.68 3.68 0.19
CA HIS A 301 0.97 4.47 1.38
C HIS A 301 1.50 3.56 2.48
N PRO A 302 2.82 3.57 2.76
CA PRO A 302 3.37 2.95 3.94
C PRO A 302 2.68 3.45 5.22
N ALA A 303 2.30 2.55 6.13
CA ALA A 303 1.55 2.88 7.32
C ALA A 303 2.23 3.96 8.19
N ARG A 304 3.56 3.85 8.32
CA ARG A 304 4.40 4.72 9.16
C ARG A 304 4.91 5.97 8.47
N ASP A 305 4.89 6.01 7.15
CA ASP A 305 5.35 7.14 6.35
C ASP A 305 4.52 7.21 5.05
N PRO A 306 3.25 7.65 5.13
CA PRO A 306 2.32 7.56 4.01
C PRO A 306 2.70 8.43 2.80
N ASP A 307 3.62 9.37 2.97
CA ASP A 307 4.14 10.22 1.89
C ASP A 307 5.35 9.59 1.18
N ALA A 308 5.97 8.55 1.77
CA ALA A 308 7.10 7.88 1.16
C ALA A 308 6.68 7.06 -0.07
N ALA A 309 7.21 7.44 -1.23
CA ALA A 309 7.05 6.68 -2.48
C ALA A 309 8.16 5.63 -2.71
N MET A 310 9.26 5.71 -1.95
CA MET A 310 10.38 4.79 -2.07
C MET A 310 11.21 4.71 -0.79
N ALA A 311 11.86 3.57 -0.57
CA ALA A 311 12.91 3.40 0.43
C ALA A 311 14.30 3.42 -0.22
N LEU A 312 15.28 4.05 0.43
CA LEU A 312 16.66 4.11 -0.05
C LEU A 312 17.59 3.30 0.83
N HIS A 313 18.47 2.51 0.21
CA HIS A 313 19.56 1.82 0.89
C HIS A 313 20.89 2.13 0.23
N GLY A 314 21.94 2.37 1.01
CA GLY A 314 23.29 2.58 0.48
C GLY A 314 24.35 2.48 1.56
N PRO A 315 25.62 2.30 1.17
CA PRO A 315 26.73 2.26 2.10
C PRO A 315 26.83 3.59 2.86
N LYS A 316 27.10 3.53 4.17
CA LYS A 316 27.28 4.73 5.00
C LYS A 316 28.66 5.36 4.82
N VAL A 317 29.67 4.53 4.53
CA VAL A 317 31.06 4.97 4.35
C VAL A 317 31.67 4.22 3.17
N LEU A 318 32.41 4.95 2.34
CA LEU A 318 33.24 4.41 1.26
C LEU A 318 34.63 5.04 1.32
N ARG A 319 35.64 4.35 0.79
CA ARG A 319 36.99 4.90 0.67
C ARG A 319 37.08 5.83 -0.55
N LYS A 320 37.64 7.03 -0.36
CA LYS A 320 37.97 7.96 -1.46
C LYS A 320 38.91 7.27 -2.45
N GLY A 321 38.58 7.35 -3.74
CA GLY A 321 39.31 6.72 -4.84
C GLY A 321 39.16 5.19 -4.94
N ALA A 322 38.25 4.56 -4.19
CA ALA A 322 37.96 3.14 -4.37
C ALA A 322 37.29 2.86 -5.72
N TYR A 323 37.42 1.64 -6.22
CA TYR A 323 36.66 1.21 -7.40
C TYR A 323 35.15 1.37 -7.12
N PRO A 324 34.38 2.04 -8.00
CA PRO A 324 32.97 2.41 -7.76
C PRO A 324 32.03 1.21 -7.95
N ALA A 325 32.28 0.12 -7.20
CA ALA A 325 31.47 -1.09 -7.24
C ALA A 325 30.20 -0.98 -6.39
N TRP A 326 30.16 -0.11 -5.39
CA TRP A 326 29.04 0.00 -4.45
C TRP A 326 28.09 1.13 -4.83
N GLY A 327 26.82 0.98 -4.47
CA GLY A 327 25.76 1.84 -4.98
C GLY A 327 24.66 2.13 -3.97
N VAL A 328 23.86 3.14 -4.32
CA VAL A 328 22.56 3.40 -3.72
C VAL A 328 21.50 2.57 -4.44
N TYR A 329 20.58 2.03 -3.66
CA TYR A 329 19.40 1.31 -4.08
C TYR A 329 18.17 2.15 -3.77
N ALA A 330 17.19 2.11 -4.66
CA ALA A 330 15.89 2.73 -4.50
C ALA A 330 14.81 1.66 -4.74
N ASN A 331 14.08 1.33 -3.69
CA ASN A 331 12.92 0.46 -3.73
C ASN A 331 11.69 1.34 -3.94
N VAL A 332 11.19 1.44 -5.17
CA VAL A 332 10.11 2.37 -5.55
C VAL A 332 8.79 1.60 -5.54
N PHE A 333 7.97 1.80 -4.51
CA PHE A 333 6.87 0.87 -4.17
C PHE A 333 5.84 0.65 -5.29
N MET A 334 5.53 1.71 -6.05
CA MET A 334 4.62 1.64 -7.22
C MET A 334 5.37 1.55 -8.56
N GLY A 335 6.63 1.12 -8.54
CA GLY A 335 7.50 1.07 -9.70
C GLY A 335 7.07 0.01 -10.71
N GLU A 336 6.99 0.40 -11.97
CA GLU A 336 6.71 -0.45 -13.13
C GLU A 336 8.01 -0.84 -13.88
N GLU A 337 7.90 -1.70 -14.89
CA GLU A 337 9.05 -2.09 -15.74
C GLU A 337 9.74 -0.92 -16.43
N ASP A 338 8.96 0.07 -16.86
CA ASP A 338 9.42 1.25 -17.59
C ASP A 338 9.59 2.49 -16.71
N THR A 339 9.48 2.35 -15.37
CA THR A 339 9.64 3.49 -14.47
C THR A 339 11.06 4.05 -14.55
N ARG A 340 11.15 5.32 -14.94
CA ARG A 340 12.40 6.07 -14.94
C ARG A 340 12.78 6.43 -13.51
N VAL A 341 13.98 6.02 -13.10
CA VAL A 341 14.57 6.37 -11.81
C VAL A 341 15.96 6.92 -12.03
N GLU A 342 16.27 8.03 -11.38
CA GLU A 342 17.52 8.76 -11.51
C GLU A 342 18.06 9.14 -10.14
N TYR A 343 19.37 9.29 -10.03
CA TYR A 343 20.03 9.78 -8.83
C TYR A 343 21.07 10.84 -9.17
N ARG A 344 21.40 11.69 -8.21
CA ARG A 344 22.53 12.63 -8.29
C ARG A 344 23.21 12.76 -6.94
N VAL A 345 24.45 13.23 -6.97
CA VAL A 345 25.26 13.48 -5.76
C VAL A 345 25.65 14.95 -5.72
N ASP A 346 25.48 15.58 -4.56
CA ASP A 346 25.83 16.99 -4.28
C ASP A 346 25.31 18.00 -5.31
N GLY A 347 24.08 17.80 -5.78
CA GLY A 347 23.45 18.69 -6.76
C GLY A 347 24.04 18.61 -8.16
N GLY A 348 24.91 17.64 -8.46
CA GLY A 348 25.43 17.37 -9.79
C GLY A 348 24.36 16.87 -10.77
N ASP A 349 24.82 16.36 -11.92
CA ASP A 349 23.92 15.90 -12.98
C ASP A 349 23.13 14.65 -12.55
N TRP A 350 21.88 14.58 -13.01
CA TRP A 350 21.04 13.39 -12.86
C TRP A 350 21.59 12.26 -13.72
N GLN A 351 21.78 11.10 -13.10
CA GLN A 351 22.23 9.88 -13.73
C GLN A 351 21.13 8.81 -13.65
N PRO A 352 20.94 8.00 -14.69
CA PRO A 352 19.96 6.92 -14.66
C PRO A 352 20.37 5.85 -13.65
N MET A 353 19.39 5.33 -12.91
CA MET A 353 19.54 4.11 -12.13
C MET A 353 19.10 2.90 -12.96
N LYS A 354 19.76 1.76 -12.77
CA LYS A 354 19.42 0.51 -13.46
C LYS A 354 18.45 -0.31 -12.63
N LYS A 355 17.32 -0.73 -13.22
CA LYS A 355 16.41 -1.70 -12.59
C LYS A 355 17.14 -3.04 -12.37
N VAL A 356 16.96 -3.64 -11.20
CA VAL A 356 17.56 -4.92 -10.81
C VAL A 356 16.51 -5.83 -10.17
N LEU A 357 16.60 -7.13 -10.43
CA LEU A 357 15.80 -8.14 -9.75
C LEU A 357 16.69 -8.80 -8.68
N GLN A 358 16.63 -8.27 -7.47
CA GLN A 358 17.44 -8.67 -6.31
C GLN A 358 16.63 -8.45 -5.02
N ALA A 359 17.00 -9.14 -3.94
CA ALA A 359 16.43 -8.85 -2.63
C ALA A 359 16.71 -7.40 -2.22
N ASP A 360 15.74 -6.76 -1.56
CA ASP A 360 15.94 -5.42 -1.00
C ASP A 360 17.07 -5.45 0.04
N PRO A 361 18.15 -4.65 -0.14
CA PRO A 361 19.27 -4.68 0.79
C PRO A 361 18.93 -4.21 2.21
N GLY A 362 17.88 -3.41 2.38
CA GLY A 362 17.38 -2.99 3.69
C GLY A 362 16.80 -4.17 4.47
N LEU A 363 15.93 -4.94 3.82
CA LEU A 363 15.37 -6.16 4.42
C LEU A 363 16.44 -7.24 4.62
N LEU A 364 17.33 -7.44 3.65
CA LEU A 364 18.45 -8.38 3.78
C LEU A 364 19.31 -8.04 5.01
N ALA A 365 19.56 -6.74 5.25
CA ALA A 365 20.27 -6.31 6.44
C ALA A 365 19.50 -6.60 7.75
N GLU A 366 18.17 -6.55 7.74
CA GLU A 366 17.37 -7.02 8.89
C GLU A 366 17.47 -8.53 9.08
N ASN A 367 17.40 -9.33 8.01
CA ASN A 367 17.58 -10.77 8.10
C ASN A 367 18.95 -11.13 8.70
N MET A 368 20.02 -10.48 8.23
CA MET A 368 21.37 -10.69 8.79
C MET A 368 21.47 -10.29 10.26
N ARG A 369 20.75 -9.24 10.70
CA ARG A 369 20.69 -8.86 12.11
C ARG A 369 19.95 -9.90 12.96
N ASP A 370 18.88 -10.51 12.43
CA ASP A 370 18.17 -11.61 13.10
C ASP A 370 19.03 -12.86 13.21
N ASP A 371 19.85 -13.16 12.20
CA ASP A 371 20.76 -14.31 12.20
C ASP A 371 21.98 -14.13 13.11
N ALA A 372 22.48 -12.91 13.24
CA ALA A 372 23.63 -12.60 14.09
C ALA A 372 23.26 -12.38 15.57
N ALA A 373 21.97 -12.39 15.93
CA ALA A 373 21.52 -12.09 17.29
C ALA A 373 21.69 -13.30 18.23
N ASP A 374 22.28 -13.07 19.40
CA ASP A 374 22.42 -14.09 20.47
C ASP A 374 21.09 -14.36 21.22
N ALA A 375 20.04 -13.61 20.91
CA ALA A 375 18.70 -13.75 21.48
C ALA A 375 17.62 -13.32 20.47
N LEU A 376 16.38 -13.74 20.71
CA LEU A 376 15.24 -13.36 19.87
C LEU A 376 15.06 -11.84 19.84
N ARG A 377 14.99 -11.25 18.64
CA ARG A 377 14.70 -9.82 18.42
C ARG A 377 13.20 -9.51 18.31
N GLY A 378 12.37 -10.53 18.16
CA GLY A 378 10.92 -10.48 18.05
C GLY A 378 10.31 -11.86 18.30
N TYR A 379 8.98 -11.95 18.37
CA TYR A 379 8.30 -13.25 18.48
C TYR A 379 8.45 -14.02 17.17
N ASP A 380 8.00 -13.41 16.07
CA ASP A 380 8.25 -13.85 14.69
C ASP A 380 9.34 -12.95 14.07
N ARG A 381 10.24 -13.55 13.28
CA ARG A 381 11.30 -12.82 12.54
C ARG A 381 10.71 -12.05 11.36
N SER A 382 11.48 -11.11 10.83
CA SER A 382 11.17 -10.53 9.51
C SER A 382 11.16 -11.64 8.45
N PRO A 383 10.38 -11.53 7.36
CA PRO A 383 10.35 -12.55 6.32
C PRO A 383 11.72 -12.62 5.64
N GLU A 384 12.03 -13.78 5.06
CA GLU A 384 13.20 -13.88 4.18
C GLU A 384 13.04 -12.91 3.00
N ALA A 385 14.07 -12.13 2.72
CA ALA A 385 14.06 -11.19 1.61
C ALA A 385 14.01 -11.94 0.27
N THR A 386 12.99 -11.64 -0.54
CA THR A 386 12.83 -12.18 -1.89
C THR A 386 13.15 -11.11 -2.93
N PRO A 387 13.45 -11.51 -4.19
CA PRO A 387 13.73 -10.53 -5.24
C PRO A 387 12.57 -9.55 -5.47
N SER A 388 12.84 -8.25 -5.33
CA SER A 388 11.86 -7.19 -5.60
C SER A 388 11.78 -6.88 -7.10
N THR A 389 10.56 -6.73 -7.60
CA THR A 389 10.25 -6.35 -8.99
C THR A 389 10.35 -4.84 -9.23
N HIS A 390 10.64 -4.06 -8.21
CA HIS A 390 10.61 -2.60 -8.22
C HIS A 390 11.80 -2.00 -7.45
N LEU A 391 12.99 -2.54 -7.75
CA LEU A 391 14.27 -2.10 -7.19
C LEU A 391 15.20 -1.54 -8.28
N TRP A 392 15.81 -0.39 -8.00
CA TRP A 392 16.78 0.27 -8.88
C TRP A 392 18.11 0.50 -8.17
N ARG A 393 19.21 0.54 -8.94
CA ARG A 393 20.57 0.71 -8.42
C ARG A 393 21.37 1.75 -9.21
N GLY A 394 22.06 2.64 -8.50
CA GLY A 394 23.02 3.61 -9.04
C GLY A 394 24.37 3.51 -8.32
N ALA A 395 25.49 3.56 -9.06
CA ALA A 395 26.83 3.45 -8.46
C ALA A 395 27.26 4.77 -7.79
N LEU A 396 27.76 4.73 -6.56
CA LEU A 396 28.14 5.97 -5.88
C LEU A 396 29.54 6.43 -6.31
N PRO A 397 29.75 7.73 -6.60
CA PRO A 397 31.05 8.25 -6.97
C PRO A 397 32.00 8.21 -5.77
N THR A 398 33.20 7.71 -5.99
CA THR A 398 34.25 7.62 -4.97
C THR A 398 35.38 8.63 -5.18
N GLY A 399 35.36 9.36 -6.30
CA GLY A 399 36.38 10.35 -6.65
C GLY A 399 36.14 11.76 -6.11
N LEU A 400 35.04 11.99 -5.37
CA LEU A 400 34.75 13.28 -4.73
C LEU A 400 35.68 13.50 -3.52
N GLU A 401 35.66 14.73 -2.99
CA GLU A 401 36.45 15.06 -1.79
C GLU A 401 36.06 14.24 -0.57
N ALA A 402 36.97 14.05 0.37
CA ALA A 402 36.62 13.35 1.61
C ALA A 402 35.60 14.19 2.40
N GLY A 403 34.54 13.54 2.91
CA GLY A 403 33.43 14.25 3.52
C GLY A 403 32.10 13.55 3.34
N GLU A 404 31.04 14.16 3.87
CA GLU A 404 29.66 13.70 3.65
C GLU A 404 29.15 14.23 2.31
N HIS A 405 28.48 13.35 1.56
CA HIS A 405 27.87 13.65 0.27
C HIS A 405 26.39 13.29 0.31
N GLN A 406 25.56 14.19 -0.20
CA GLN A 406 24.12 13.99 -0.28
C GLN A 406 23.78 13.29 -1.59
N VAL A 407 22.96 12.25 -1.49
CA VAL A 407 22.38 11.55 -2.62
C VAL A 407 20.90 11.92 -2.70
N GLU A 408 20.47 12.42 -3.84
CA GLU A 408 19.06 12.61 -4.16
C GLU A 408 18.65 11.58 -5.21
N VAL A 409 17.51 10.93 -4.99
CA VAL A 409 16.90 10.01 -5.95
C VAL A 409 15.55 10.59 -6.36
N ARG A 410 15.21 10.46 -7.64
CA ARG A 410 13.87 10.75 -8.16
C ARG A 410 13.33 9.60 -9.00
N ALA A 411 12.05 9.31 -8.83
CA ALA A 411 11.30 8.37 -9.65
C ALA A 411 10.13 9.09 -10.31
N PHE A 412 9.81 8.72 -11.55
CA PHE A 412 8.68 9.30 -12.29
C PHE A 412 7.50 8.34 -12.23
N ASP A 413 6.72 8.46 -11.16
CA ASP A 413 5.48 7.71 -10.94
C ASP A 413 4.42 8.14 -11.98
N ARG A 414 3.78 7.16 -12.62
CA ARG A 414 2.75 7.36 -13.64
C ARG A 414 1.61 8.28 -13.19
N TRP A 415 1.22 8.19 -11.92
CA TRP A 415 0.04 8.84 -11.38
C TRP A 415 0.37 10.02 -10.49
N ARG A 416 1.49 9.95 -9.76
CA ARG A 416 1.92 10.99 -8.81
C ARG A 416 3.04 11.89 -9.35
N GLY A 417 3.53 11.63 -10.55
CA GLY A 417 4.59 12.43 -11.17
C GLY A 417 5.95 12.20 -10.50
N GLU A 418 6.76 13.26 -10.41
CA GLU A 418 8.10 13.17 -9.83
C GLU A 418 8.04 12.97 -8.30
N GLN A 419 8.54 11.83 -7.83
CA GLN A 419 8.71 11.49 -6.42
C GLN A 419 10.19 11.57 -6.06
N ARG A 420 10.53 12.04 -4.84
CA ARG A 420 11.93 12.23 -4.42
C ARG A 420 12.21 11.60 -3.06
N ALA A 421 13.42 11.08 -2.90
CA ALA A 421 13.96 10.67 -1.61
C ALA A 421 15.44 11.08 -1.51
N ARG A 422 15.96 11.13 -0.28
CA ARG A 422 17.36 11.53 -0.02
C ARG A 422 18.02 10.58 0.96
N THR A 423 19.33 10.41 0.80
CA THR A 423 20.21 9.71 1.74
C THR A 423 21.60 10.36 1.67
N SER A 424 22.54 9.86 2.46
CA SER A 424 23.94 10.31 2.41
C SER A 424 24.91 9.16 2.57
N TYR A 425 26.13 9.37 2.08
CA TYR A 425 27.29 8.53 2.33
C TYR A 425 28.50 9.41 2.58
N ARG A 426 29.50 8.86 3.27
CA ARG A 426 30.73 9.58 3.58
C ARG A 426 31.93 8.96 2.85
N LEU A 427 32.72 9.79 2.18
CA LEU A 427 34.04 9.40 1.69
C LEU A 427 35.10 9.63 2.75
N GLN A 428 35.92 8.60 2.97
CA GLN A 428 37.06 8.65 3.89
C GLN A 428 38.36 8.35 3.17
N GLU A 429 39.42 9.05 3.56
CA GLU A 429 40.77 8.60 3.24
C GLU A 429 41.09 7.35 4.07
N ALA A 430 41.67 6.34 3.43
CA ALA A 430 42.20 5.23 4.18
C ALA A 430 43.54 5.65 4.81
N ALA A 431 43.75 5.30 6.08
CA ALA A 431 45.10 5.29 6.62
C ALA A 431 45.95 4.35 5.74
N SER A 432 47.18 4.78 5.43
CA SER A 432 48.13 3.94 4.70
C SER A 432 48.25 2.57 5.38
N PRO A 433 48.23 1.45 4.63
CA PRO A 433 48.32 0.09 5.18
C PRO A 433 49.54 -0.13 6.07
#